data_AF-A0A0D1XTI2-F1
#
_entry.id   AF-A0A0D1XTI2-F1
#
_cell.length_a   1.000
_cell.length_b   1.000
_cell.length_c   1.000
_cell.angle_alpha   90.00
_cell.angle_beta   90.00
_cell.angle_gamma   90.00
#
_symmetry.space_group_name_H-M   'P 1'
#
loop_
_entity.id
_entity.type
_entity.pdbx_description
1 polymer ?
#
loop_
_entity_poly.entity_id
_entity_poly.type
_entity_poly.pdbx_seq_one_letter_code
_entity_poly.pdbx_strand_id
1 'polypeptide(L)'
;MYVKRREKGKPIRKKKNRKKQNNMYKDDHARCNSVPSPASCQAYLTFTCIDHHLNAVVDSYILWPPARIPAFMTNLRQFYIATYKDIFFINPPAWFHLYVRMEAVYHLPISAWAVYGLLTDAPLVPLHLLIYAVQTGVTTATCIAEALSWQGLSGSEKNALMGLYLPYLAVSIFMGIDMFMRLSSIIHASMRDREAKKLN
;
A
#
# COMPACT_ATOMS: atom_id res chain seq x y z
N MET A 1 32.06 -63.45 39.50
CA MET A 1 30.97 -62.51 39.16
C MET A 1 31.38 -61.10 39.56
N TYR A 2 31.76 -60.22 38.62
CA TYR A 2 31.73 -58.77 38.84
C TYR A 2 31.33 -58.10 37.53
N VAL A 3 30.18 -57.42 37.57
CA VAL A 3 29.49 -56.84 36.43
C VAL A 3 30.07 -55.45 36.07
N LYS A 4 30.18 -55.22 34.77
CA LYS A 4 30.77 -54.09 34.05
C LYS A 4 29.97 -52.78 34.25
N ARG A 5 30.68 -51.65 34.39
CA ARG A 5 30.14 -50.28 34.52
C ARG A 5 30.23 -49.51 33.17
N ARG A 6 29.26 -48.61 32.94
CA ARG A 6 29.17 -47.50 31.92
C ARG A 6 28.80 -47.93 30.49
N GLU A 7 28.03 -47.19 29.67
CA GLU A 7 27.80 -45.74 29.53
C GLU A 7 26.36 -45.40 29.10
N LYS A 8 25.79 -44.30 29.62
CA LYS A 8 24.54 -43.71 29.12
C LYS A 8 24.86 -42.77 27.95
N GLY A 9 24.54 -43.20 26.73
CA GLY A 9 24.63 -42.40 25.51
C GLY A 9 23.67 -41.19 25.50
N LYS A 10 24.18 -40.06 25.01
CA LYS A 10 23.66 -38.69 25.05
C LYS A 10 22.27 -38.46 24.38
N PRO A 11 21.34 -37.70 25.00
CA PRO A 11 20.09 -37.25 24.36
C PRO A 11 20.19 -35.83 23.72
N ILE A 12 21.38 -35.34 23.42
CA ILE A 12 21.60 -33.93 23.05
C ILE A 12 21.21 -33.66 21.58
N ARG A 13 21.38 -34.64 20.69
CA ARG A 13 21.17 -34.46 19.23
C ARG A 13 19.69 -34.29 18.85
N LYS A 14 18.77 -34.99 19.54
CA LYS A 14 17.31 -34.88 19.30
C LYS A 14 16.73 -33.53 19.74
N LYS A 15 17.21 -32.94 20.85
CA LYS A 15 16.76 -31.62 21.32
C LYS A 15 17.17 -30.49 20.36
N LYS A 16 18.36 -30.56 19.77
CA LYS A 16 18.86 -29.57 18.81
C LYS A 16 18.03 -29.58 17.51
N ASN A 17 17.68 -30.78 17.01
CA ASN A 17 16.80 -30.91 15.84
C ASN A 17 15.37 -30.46 16.12
N ARG A 18 14.80 -30.74 17.31
CA ARG A 18 13.46 -30.24 17.69
C ARG A 18 13.42 -28.71 17.80
N LYS A 19 14.45 -28.07 18.38
CA LYS A 19 14.56 -26.59 18.41
C LYS A 19 14.69 -26.00 17.00
N LYS A 20 15.50 -26.60 16.13
CA LYS A 20 15.70 -26.14 14.75
C LYS A 20 14.41 -26.27 13.92
N GLN A 21 13.67 -27.36 14.11
CA GLN A 21 12.41 -27.64 13.44
C GLN A 21 11.26 -26.76 13.96
N ASN A 22 11.21 -26.49 15.28
CA ASN A 22 10.26 -25.52 15.85
C ASN A 22 10.56 -24.07 15.44
N ASN A 23 11.84 -23.71 15.23
CA ASN A 23 12.20 -22.39 14.70
C ASN A 23 11.79 -22.25 13.24
N MET A 24 12.11 -23.23 12.40
CA MET A 24 11.71 -23.25 10.98
C MET A 24 10.18 -23.19 10.82
N TYR A 25 9.42 -23.95 11.62
CA TYR A 25 7.96 -23.90 11.60
C TYR A 25 7.39 -22.55 12.08
N LYS A 26 8.04 -21.89 13.05
CA LYS A 26 7.69 -20.52 13.46
C LYS A 26 8.01 -19.48 12.39
N ASP A 27 9.13 -19.64 11.70
CA ASP A 27 9.55 -18.76 10.60
C ASP A 27 8.57 -18.87 9.41
N ASP A 28 8.13 -20.09 9.08
CA ASP A 28 7.15 -20.35 8.02
C ASP A 28 5.74 -19.79 8.34
N HIS A 29 5.29 -19.90 9.61
CA HIS A 29 4.02 -19.31 10.05
C HIS A 29 4.06 -17.78 10.17
N ALA A 30 5.22 -17.21 10.54
CA ALA A 30 5.41 -15.75 10.51
C ALA A 30 5.38 -15.22 9.08
N ARG A 31 5.95 -15.96 8.12
CA ARG A 31 5.92 -15.64 6.69
C ARG A 31 4.51 -15.73 6.11
N CYS A 32 3.71 -16.71 6.52
CA CYS A 32 2.33 -16.87 6.07
C CYS A 32 1.41 -15.68 6.43
N ASN A 33 1.75 -14.94 7.49
CA ASN A 33 1.02 -13.73 7.90
C ASN A 33 1.58 -12.41 7.31
N SER A 34 2.76 -12.45 6.66
CA SER A 34 3.36 -11.27 6.01
C SER A 34 2.97 -11.15 4.54
N VAL A 35 2.76 -12.27 3.84
CA VAL A 35 2.45 -12.29 2.41
C VAL A 35 0.96 -12.01 2.15
N PRO A 36 0.58 -11.03 1.31
CA PRO A 36 -0.82 -10.80 0.96
C PRO A 36 -1.45 -12.07 0.39
N SER A 37 -2.73 -12.29 0.71
CA SER A 37 -3.47 -13.34 -0.01
C SER A 37 -3.33 -13.07 -1.52
N PRO A 38 -3.26 -14.10 -2.38
CA PRO A 38 -3.05 -13.88 -3.82
C PRO A 38 -4.03 -12.87 -4.42
N ALA A 39 -5.29 -12.88 -3.94
CA ALA A 39 -6.32 -11.94 -4.34
C ALA A 39 -6.03 -10.50 -3.88
N SER A 40 -5.57 -10.30 -2.64
CA SER A 40 -5.22 -8.97 -2.12
C SER A 40 -3.98 -8.41 -2.82
N CYS A 41 -2.98 -9.26 -3.08
CA CYS A 41 -1.78 -8.87 -3.81
C CYS A 41 -2.13 -8.37 -5.23
N GLN A 42 -2.98 -9.12 -5.93
CA GLN A 42 -3.47 -8.74 -7.25
C GLN A 42 -4.28 -7.43 -7.22
N ALA A 43 -5.11 -7.23 -6.19
CA ALA A 43 -5.88 -5.99 -6.03
C ALA A 43 -4.95 -4.78 -5.84
N TYR A 44 -3.90 -4.90 -5.00
CA TYR A 44 -2.94 -3.82 -4.75
C TYR A 44 -2.06 -3.52 -5.97
N LEU A 45 -1.62 -4.55 -6.69
CA LEU A 45 -0.91 -4.38 -7.97
C LEU A 45 -1.78 -3.64 -8.98
N THR A 46 -3.03 -4.08 -9.15
CA THR A 46 -3.96 -3.43 -10.10
C THR A 46 -4.19 -1.98 -9.72
N PHE A 47 -4.45 -1.72 -8.43
CA PHE A 47 -4.70 -0.38 -7.94
C PHE A 47 -3.49 0.55 -8.13
N THR A 48 -2.30 0.14 -7.68
CA THR A 48 -1.08 0.95 -7.79
C THR A 48 -0.67 1.22 -9.24
N CYS A 49 -0.92 0.26 -10.15
CA CYS A 49 -0.73 0.47 -11.58
C CYS A 49 -1.71 1.52 -12.13
N ILE A 50 -3.01 1.41 -11.85
CA ILE A 50 -4.00 2.38 -12.35
C ILE A 50 -3.69 3.78 -11.79
N ASP A 51 -3.44 3.87 -10.48
CA ASP A 51 -3.09 5.12 -9.81
C ASP A 51 -1.80 5.74 -10.38
N HIS A 52 -0.78 4.94 -10.69
CA HIS A 52 0.43 5.42 -11.35
C HIS A 52 0.13 6.08 -12.70
N HIS A 53 -0.72 5.47 -13.52
CA HIS A 53 -1.09 6.01 -14.84
C HIS A 53 -1.92 7.29 -14.71
N LEU A 54 -2.87 7.34 -13.76
CA LEU A 54 -3.66 8.54 -13.50
C LEU A 54 -2.77 9.68 -13.01
N ASN A 55 -1.89 9.43 -12.05
CA ASN A 55 -0.98 10.46 -11.55
C ASN A 55 -0.04 10.97 -12.64
N ALA A 56 0.50 10.06 -13.46
CA ALA A 56 1.44 10.41 -14.52
C ALA A 56 0.78 11.21 -15.66
N VAL A 57 -0.49 10.95 -15.99
CA VAL A 57 -1.16 11.50 -17.18
C VAL A 57 -2.23 12.56 -16.84
N VAL A 58 -3.05 12.30 -15.84
CA VAL A 58 -4.20 13.14 -15.48
C VAL A 58 -3.77 14.21 -14.47
N ASP A 59 -3.25 13.80 -13.32
CA ASP A 59 -2.97 14.72 -12.21
C ASP A 59 -1.72 15.58 -12.49
N SER A 60 -0.69 14.99 -13.10
CA SER A 60 0.53 15.71 -13.44
C SER A 60 0.30 16.91 -14.36
N TYR A 61 -0.84 17.01 -15.07
CA TYR A 61 -1.16 18.11 -15.99
C TYR A 61 -0.82 19.48 -15.41
N ILE A 62 -1.17 19.70 -14.14
CA ILE A 62 -0.99 20.97 -13.44
C ILE A 62 0.46 21.29 -13.11
N LEU A 63 1.34 20.29 -13.16
CA LEU A 63 2.79 20.43 -12.91
C LEU A 63 3.56 20.80 -14.18
N TRP A 64 2.97 20.62 -15.37
CA TRP A 64 3.63 20.91 -16.63
C TRP A 64 3.67 22.42 -16.91
N PRO A 65 4.80 22.95 -17.41
CA PRO A 65 4.81 24.30 -17.95
C PRO A 65 3.96 24.35 -19.23
N PRO A 66 3.17 25.42 -19.46
CA PRO A 66 2.22 25.48 -20.58
C PRO A 66 2.81 25.14 -21.95
N ALA A 67 4.06 25.55 -22.20
CA ALA A 67 4.76 25.33 -23.47
C ALA A 67 5.14 23.86 -23.74
N ARG A 68 5.04 22.96 -22.74
CA ARG A 68 5.47 21.55 -22.86
C ARG A 68 4.34 20.56 -22.61
N ILE A 69 3.11 21.03 -22.42
CA ILE A 69 1.96 20.13 -22.20
C ILE A 69 1.67 19.39 -23.50
N PRO A 70 1.73 18.04 -23.50
CA PRO A 70 1.32 17.26 -24.66
C PRO A 70 -0.16 17.51 -25.03
N ALA A 71 -0.45 17.59 -26.33
CA ALA A 71 -1.81 17.85 -26.82
C ALA A 71 -2.83 16.81 -26.31
N PHE A 72 -2.45 15.54 -26.24
CA PHE A 72 -3.34 14.47 -25.77
C PHE A 72 -3.78 14.67 -24.31
N MET A 73 -2.90 15.18 -23.43
CA MET A 73 -3.25 15.46 -22.04
C MET A 73 -4.27 16.59 -21.95
N THR A 74 -4.15 17.61 -22.81
CA THR A 74 -5.14 18.70 -22.89
C THR A 74 -6.49 18.18 -23.39
N ASN A 75 -6.50 17.35 -24.42
CA ASN A 75 -7.73 16.74 -24.92
C ASN A 75 -8.41 15.86 -23.86
N LEU A 76 -7.62 15.04 -23.15
CA LEU A 76 -8.12 14.21 -22.06
C LEU A 76 -8.70 15.06 -20.92
N ARG A 77 -8.00 16.13 -20.52
CA ARG A 77 -8.48 17.06 -19.49
C ARG A 77 -9.79 17.73 -19.91
N GLN A 78 -9.90 18.19 -21.16
CA GLN A 78 -11.12 18.81 -21.67
C GLN A 78 -12.29 17.82 -21.67
N PHE A 79 -12.07 16.58 -22.12
CA PHE A 79 -13.06 15.51 -22.04
C PHE A 79 -13.49 15.25 -20.58
N TYR A 80 -12.54 15.15 -19.66
CA TYR A 80 -12.80 14.91 -18.25
C TYR A 80 -13.63 16.03 -17.61
N ILE A 81 -13.26 17.30 -17.85
CA ILE A 81 -14.00 18.47 -17.37
C ILE A 81 -15.42 18.48 -17.95
N ALA A 82 -15.58 18.21 -19.25
CA ALA A 82 -16.90 18.18 -19.89
C ALA A 82 -17.79 17.06 -19.33
N THR A 83 -17.21 15.94 -18.93
CA THR A 83 -17.94 14.76 -18.45
C THR A 83 -18.30 14.86 -16.96
N TYR A 84 -17.34 15.25 -16.12
CA TYR A 84 -17.48 15.17 -14.65
C TYR A 84 -17.64 16.53 -13.96
N LYS A 85 -17.34 17.64 -14.66
CA LYS A 85 -17.36 19.00 -14.11
C LYS A 85 -16.56 19.13 -12.81
N ASP A 86 -15.48 18.36 -12.70
CA ASP A 86 -14.62 18.36 -11.53
C ASP A 86 -13.91 19.72 -11.41
N ILE A 87 -14.23 20.46 -10.35
CA ILE A 87 -13.72 21.82 -10.14
C ILE A 87 -12.21 21.80 -9.88
N PHE A 88 -11.61 20.72 -9.39
CA PHE A 88 -10.16 20.61 -9.24
C PHE A 88 -9.43 20.74 -10.58
N PHE A 89 -10.06 20.33 -11.68
CA PHE A 89 -9.49 20.44 -13.02
C PHE A 89 -9.89 21.74 -13.73
N ILE A 90 -10.72 22.58 -13.11
CA ILE A 90 -11.13 23.89 -13.66
C ILE A 90 -10.42 25.02 -12.91
N ASN A 91 -10.55 25.04 -11.58
CA ASN A 91 -10.01 26.06 -10.69
C ASN A 91 -9.46 25.41 -9.40
N PRO A 92 -8.29 24.76 -9.47
CA PRO A 92 -7.71 24.03 -8.35
C PRO A 92 -7.32 24.98 -7.20
N PRO A 93 -7.68 24.65 -5.95
CA PRO A 93 -7.18 25.40 -4.79
C PRO A 93 -5.70 25.09 -4.55
N ALA A 94 -5.00 26.00 -3.84
CA ALA A 94 -3.56 25.88 -3.62
C ALA A 94 -3.13 24.57 -2.93
N TRP A 95 -3.94 24.04 -2.02
CA TRP A 95 -3.67 22.78 -1.34
C TRP A 95 -3.73 21.57 -2.30
N PHE A 96 -4.52 21.63 -3.37
CA PHE A 96 -4.62 20.56 -4.35
C PHE A 96 -3.29 20.40 -5.11
N HIS A 97 -2.63 21.52 -5.43
CA HIS A 97 -1.28 21.48 -5.99
C HIS A 97 -0.26 20.79 -5.08
N LEU A 98 -0.41 20.94 -3.75
CA LEU A 98 0.46 20.25 -2.80
C LEU A 98 0.24 18.73 -2.87
N TYR A 99 -1.02 18.28 -2.91
CA TYR A 99 -1.34 16.86 -3.02
C TYR A 99 -0.81 16.25 -4.32
N VAL A 100 -1.03 16.89 -5.46
CA VAL A 100 -0.49 16.42 -6.75
C VAL A 100 1.03 16.33 -6.72
N ARG A 101 1.73 17.26 -6.05
CA ARG A 101 3.19 17.19 -5.88
C ARG A 101 3.60 16.04 -4.96
N MET A 102 2.88 15.81 -3.87
CA MET A 102 3.14 14.68 -2.97
C MET A 102 2.93 13.35 -3.70
N GLU A 103 1.89 13.23 -4.50
CA GLU A 103 1.62 12.05 -5.33
C GLU A 103 2.70 11.87 -6.40
N ALA A 104 3.11 12.94 -7.09
CA ALA A 104 4.20 12.87 -8.06
C ALA A 104 5.55 12.45 -7.43
N VAL A 105 5.86 12.94 -6.23
CA VAL A 105 7.14 12.68 -5.54
C VAL A 105 7.16 11.32 -4.85
N TYR A 106 6.04 10.89 -4.26
CA TYR A 106 5.98 9.66 -3.47
C TYR A 106 5.27 8.51 -4.22
N HIS A 107 4.10 8.75 -4.79
CA HIS A 107 3.30 7.68 -5.40
C HIS A 107 3.94 7.15 -6.68
N LEU A 108 4.42 8.02 -7.57
CA LEU A 108 5.04 7.55 -8.82
C LEU A 108 6.23 6.59 -8.60
N PRO A 109 7.25 6.92 -7.79
CA PRO A 109 8.35 5.99 -7.56
C PRO A 109 7.95 4.78 -6.74
N ILE A 110 7.07 4.94 -5.73
CA ILE A 110 6.63 3.81 -4.90
C ILE A 110 5.76 2.84 -5.67
N SER A 111 4.86 3.31 -6.54
CA SER A 111 4.05 2.43 -7.39
C SER A 111 4.92 1.64 -8.37
N ALA A 112 5.95 2.27 -8.96
CA ALA A 112 6.91 1.57 -9.81
C ALA A 112 7.69 0.49 -9.03
N TRP A 113 8.14 0.80 -7.81
CA TRP A 113 8.82 -0.15 -6.94
C TRP A 113 7.87 -1.24 -6.39
N ALA A 114 6.62 -0.90 -6.09
CA ALA A 114 5.63 -1.80 -5.48
C ALA A 114 5.33 -3.00 -6.35
N VAL A 115 5.36 -2.85 -7.69
CA VAL A 115 5.26 -3.98 -8.62
C VAL A 115 6.34 -5.01 -8.35
N TYR A 116 7.60 -4.57 -8.29
CA TYR A 116 8.71 -5.45 -7.94
C TYR A 116 8.58 -6.00 -6.52
N GLY A 117 8.25 -5.15 -5.55
CA GLY A 117 8.15 -5.53 -4.14
C GLY A 117 7.09 -6.60 -3.89
N LEU A 118 5.91 -6.46 -4.49
CA LEU A 118 4.80 -7.40 -4.37
C LEU A 118 5.10 -8.73 -5.09
N LEU A 119 5.80 -8.70 -6.23
CA LEU A 119 6.19 -9.91 -6.95
C LEU A 119 7.32 -10.70 -6.25
N THR A 120 8.17 -10.01 -5.49
CA THR A 120 9.34 -10.61 -4.83
C THR A 120 9.19 -10.79 -3.31
N ASP A 121 8.03 -10.44 -2.76
CA ASP A 121 7.76 -10.46 -1.31
C ASP A 121 8.81 -9.65 -0.52
N ALA A 122 9.09 -8.43 -0.99
CA ALA A 122 10.09 -7.57 -0.36
C ALA A 122 9.64 -7.16 1.06
N PRO A 123 10.53 -7.20 2.08
CA PRO A 123 10.15 -7.04 3.48
C PRO A 123 9.61 -5.65 3.83
N LEU A 124 9.86 -4.64 3.00
CA LEU A 124 9.41 -3.27 3.18
C LEU A 124 8.04 -2.99 2.54
N VAL A 125 7.44 -3.95 1.84
CA VAL A 125 6.13 -3.78 1.18
C VAL A 125 5.06 -3.31 2.17
N PRO A 126 4.88 -3.93 3.35
CA PRO A 126 3.88 -3.48 4.31
C PRO A 126 4.07 -2.03 4.76
N LEU A 127 5.32 -1.57 4.89
CA LEU A 127 5.61 -0.21 5.31
C LEU A 127 5.26 0.80 4.21
N HIS A 128 5.74 0.60 2.99
CA HIS A 128 5.53 1.54 1.90
C HIS A 128 4.07 1.59 1.44
N LEU A 129 3.40 0.44 1.36
CA LEU A 129 1.99 0.38 1.00
C LEU A 129 1.09 0.96 2.10
N LEU A 130 1.48 0.88 3.39
CA LEU A 130 0.75 1.56 4.46
C LEU A 130 0.81 3.08 4.31
N ILE A 131 2.02 3.64 4.12
CA ILE A 131 2.20 5.09 3.96
C ILE A 131 1.43 5.57 2.72
N TYR A 132 1.57 4.83 1.61
CA TYR A 132 0.86 5.09 0.36
C TYR A 132 -0.66 5.08 0.57
N ALA A 133 -1.21 4.01 1.17
CA ALA A 133 -2.64 3.88 1.42
C ALA A 133 -3.20 4.99 2.33
N VAL A 134 -2.46 5.38 3.37
CA VAL A 134 -2.87 6.46 4.27
C VAL A 134 -2.86 7.80 3.53
N GLN A 135 -1.81 8.10 2.77
CA GLN A 135 -1.73 9.32 1.99
C GLN A 135 -2.85 9.40 0.96
N THR A 136 -3.03 8.37 0.12
CA THR A 136 -4.12 8.29 -0.86
C THR A 136 -5.49 8.42 -0.19
N GLY A 137 -5.69 7.75 0.95
CA GLY A 137 -6.94 7.84 1.71
C GLY A 137 -7.24 9.26 2.19
N VAL A 138 -6.24 9.97 2.74
CA VAL A 138 -6.41 11.34 3.23
C VAL A 138 -6.63 12.33 2.07
N THR A 139 -5.83 12.26 1.00
CA THR A 139 -6.01 13.16 -0.15
C THR A 139 -7.37 12.94 -0.81
N THR A 140 -7.74 11.69 -1.05
CA THR A 140 -9.04 11.33 -1.64
C THR A 140 -10.22 11.73 -0.74
N ALA A 141 -10.14 11.48 0.57
CA ALA A 141 -11.19 11.88 1.51
C ALA A 141 -11.35 13.41 1.55
N THR A 142 -10.25 14.16 1.48
CA THR A 142 -10.27 15.63 1.38
C THR A 142 -10.97 16.07 0.10
N CYS A 143 -10.62 15.46 -1.04
CA CYS A 143 -11.26 15.73 -2.34
C CYS A 143 -12.77 15.43 -2.31
N ILE A 144 -13.18 14.31 -1.69
CA ILE A 144 -14.60 13.96 -1.52
C ILE A 144 -15.32 15.01 -0.67
N ALA A 145 -14.75 15.40 0.48
CA ALA A 145 -15.37 16.37 1.37
C ALA A 145 -15.58 17.73 0.68
N GLU A 146 -14.57 18.20 -0.04
CA GLU A 146 -14.63 19.43 -0.83
C GLU A 146 -15.65 19.30 -1.98
N ALA A 147 -15.62 18.21 -2.74
CA ALA A 147 -16.53 17.97 -3.86
C ALA A 147 -18.01 17.95 -3.43
N LEU A 148 -18.29 17.37 -2.25
CA LEU A 148 -19.64 17.38 -1.68
C LEU A 148 -20.10 18.80 -1.29
N SER A 149 -19.17 19.66 -0.90
CA SER A 149 -19.45 21.06 -0.50
C SER A 149 -19.78 21.99 -1.68
N TRP A 150 -19.36 21.63 -2.90
CA TRP A 150 -19.55 22.46 -4.09
C TRP A 150 -21.02 22.78 -4.37
N GLN A 151 -21.26 24.04 -4.72
CA GLN A 151 -22.56 24.54 -5.16
C GLN A 151 -22.60 24.55 -6.69
N GLY A 152 -23.77 24.32 -7.29
CA GLY A 152 -23.96 24.38 -8.75
C GLY A 152 -23.80 23.05 -9.51
N LEU A 153 -23.39 21.96 -8.84
CA LEU A 153 -23.49 20.60 -9.40
C LEU A 153 -24.83 19.96 -8.99
N SER A 154 -25.50 19.35 -9.96
CA SER A 154 -26.68 18.51 -9.73
C SER A 154 -26.33 17.25 -8.92
N GLY A 155 -27.34 16.63 -8.30
CA GLY A 155 -27.14 15.39 -7.55
C GLY A 155 -26.59 14.24 -8.41
N SER A 156 -26.99 14.15 -9.68
CA SER A 156 -26.47 13.14 -10.61
C SER A 156 -25.00 13.38 -10.98
N GLU A 157 -24.59 14.63 -11.17
CA GLU A 157 -23.19 14.97 -11.43
C GLU A 157 -22.30 14.67 -10.22
N LYS A 158 -22.77 15.01 -9.01
CA LYS A 158 -22.09 14.63 -7.77
C LYS A 158 -21.98 13.11 -7.64
N ASN A 159 -23.04 12.37 -7.92
CA ASN A 159 -23.01 10.90 -7.86
C ASN A 159 -22.05 10.28 -8.88
N ALA A 160 -21.99 10.82 -10.10
CA ALA A 160 -21.03 10.38 -11.12
C ALA A 160 -19.58 10.60 -10.65
N LEU A 161 -19.32 11.75 -10.04
CA LEU A 161 -18.01 12.09 -9.48
C LEU A 161 -17.66 11.19 -8.28
N MET A 162 -18.60 10.96 -7.37
CA MET A 162 -18.41 10.04 -6.23
C MET A 162 -18.19 8.59 -6.68
N GLY A 163 -18.77 8.21 -7.83
CA GLY A 163 -18.49 6.92 -8.47
C GLY A 163 -17.02 6.72 -8.86
N LEU A 164 -16.27 7.80 -9.07
CA LEU A 164 -14.82 7.75 -9.28
C LEU A 164 -14.05 7.72 -7.95
N TYR A 165 -14.36 8.62 -7.02
CA TYR A 165 -13.58 8.79 -5.80
C TYR A 165 -13.81 7.71 -4.73
N LEU A 166 -15.05 7.24 -4.55
CA LEU A 166 -15.38 6.29 -3.47
C LEU A 166 -14.67 4.93 -3.62
N PRO A 167 -14.58 4.32 -4.82
CA PRO A 167 -13.80 3.11 -4.99
C PRO A 167 -12.32 3.29 -4.61
N TYR A 168 -11.72 4.43 -4.97
CA TYR A 168 -10.33 4.75 -4.61
C TYR A 168 -10.14 4.83 -3.10
N LEU A 169 -11.05 5.54 -2.42
CA LEU A 169 -11.02 5.65 -0.97
C LEU A 169 -11.20 4.28 -0.30
N ALA A 170 -12.15 3.47 -0.78
CA ALA A 170 -12.43 2.15 -0.23
C ALA A 170 -11.22 1.20 -0.33
N VAL A 171 -10.57 1.15 -1.50
CA VAL A 171 -9.36 0.34 -1.69
C VAL A 171 -8.22 0.84 -0.81
N SER A 172 -8.05 2.16 -0.69
CA SER A 172 -7.02 2.77 0.15
C SER A 172 -7.21 2.42 1.63
N ILE A 173 -8.44 2.51 2.15
CA ILE A 173 -8.74 2.14 3.54
C ILE A 173 -8.46 0.65 3.77
N PHE A 174 -8.94 -0.22 2.87
CA PHE A 174 -8.73 -1.65 2.98
C PHE A 174 -7.24 -2.01 2.96
N MET A 175 -6.48 -1.45 2.02
CA MET A 175 -5.03 -1.64 1.93
C MET A 175 -4.32 -1.14 3.19
N GLY A 176 -4.68 0.03 3.70
CA GLY A 176 -4.10 0.59 4.92
C GLY A 176 -4.30 -0.33 6.13
N ILE A 177 -5.52 -0.85 6.32
CA ILE A 177 -5.82 -1.78 7.41
C ILE A 177 -5.03 -3.09 7.24
N ASP A 178 -5.01 -3.69 6.05
CA ASP A 178 -4.25 -4.93 5.78
C ASP A 178 -2.74 -4.74 6.05
N MET A 179 -2.14 -3.67 5.52
CA MET A 179 -0.73 -3.38 5.72
C MET A 179 -0.38 -3.07 7.18
N PHE A 180 -1.26 -2.37 7.91
CA PHE A 180 -1.11 -2.11 9.34
C PHE A 180 -1.10 -3.41 10.16
N MET A 181 -2.04 -4.31 9.88
CA MET A 181 -2.12 -5.61 10.59
C MET A 181 -0.87 -6.47 10.34
N ARG A 182 -0.39 -6.52 9.09
CA ARG A 182 0.85 -7.23 8.72
C ARG A 182 2.06 -6.67 9.43
N LEU A 183 2.24 -5.35 9.35
CA LEU A 183 3.38 -4.67 9.97
C LEU A 183 3.38 -4.87 11.49
N SER A 184 2.21 -4.79 12.12
CA SER A 184 2.03 -5.06 13.55
C SER A 184 2.42 -6.50 13.90
N SER A 185 2.00 -7.49 13.11
CA SER A 185 2.38 -8.90 13.29
C SER A 185 3.89 -9.12 13.22
N ILE A 186 4.56 -8.51 12.25
CA ILE A 186 6.02 -8.55 12.08
C ILE A 186 6.73 -7.94 13.28
N ILE A 187 6.28 -6.77 13.75
CA ILE A 187 6.87 -6.09 14.92
C ILE A 187 6.71 -6.96 16.17
N HIS A 188 5.51 -7.49 16.43
CA HIS A 188 5.26 -8.36 17.58
C HIS A 188 6.09 -9.64 17.53
N ALA A 189 6.27 -10.25 16.36
CA ALA A 189 7.15 -11.40 16.19
C ALA A 189 8.61 -11.05 16.54
N SER A 190 9.12 -9.94 16.00
CA SER A 190 10.47 -9.46 16.30
C SER A 190 10.70 -9.20 17.78
N MET A 191 9.72 -8.61 18.48
CA MET A 191 9.80 -8.35 19.92
C MET A 191 9.90 -9.66 20.72
N ARG A 192 9.05 -10.64 20.43
CA ARG A 192 9.08 -11.96 21.11
C ARG A 192 10.42 -12.67 20.91
N ASP A 193 10.99 -12.59 19.72
CA ASP A 193 12.29 -13.22 19.42
C ASP A 193 13.43 -12.52 20.16
N ARG A 194 13.37 -11.19 20.29
CA ARG A 194 14.33 -10.43 21.11
C ARG A 194 14.25 -10.81 22.59
N GLU A 195 13.05 -10.97 23.13
CA GLU A 195 12.85 -11.39 24.53
C GLU A 195 13.38 -12.82 24.77
N ALA A 196 13.07 -13.76 23.88
CA ALA A 196 13.58 -15.12 23.98
C ALA A 196 15.11 -15.21 23.95
N LYS A 197 15.78 -14.32 23.20
CA LYS A 197 17.25 -14.22 23.17
C LYS A 197 17.85 -13.66 24.45
N LYS A 198 17.14 -12.81 25.20
CA LYS A 198 17.61 -12.29 26.50
C LYS A 198 17.58 -13.34 27.62
N LEU A 199 16.77 -14.38 27.47
CA LEU A 199 16.56 -15.44 28.47
C LEU A 199 17.46 -16.68 28.28
N ASN A 200 18.26 -16.73 27.21
CA ASN A 200 19.21 -17.83 26.92
C ASN A 200 20.65 -17.33 26.99
#